data_AF-A0A420XQ91-F1
#
_entry.id   AF-A0A420XQ91-F1
#
_cell.length_a   1.000
_cell.length_b   1.000
_cell.length_c   1.000
_cell.angle_alpha   90.00
_cell.angle_beta   90.00
_cell.angle_gamma   90.00
#
_symmetry.space_group_name_H-M   'P 1'
#
loop_
_entity.id
_entity.type
_entity.pdbx_description
1 polymer ?
#
loop_
_entity_poly.entity_id
_entity_poly.type
_entity_poly.pdbx_seq_one_letter_code
_entity_poly.pdbx_strand_id
1 'polypeptide(L)'
;MSSTDTSLDRRARQVAERLRLAHGRLLRGLTGLAWESSAAVVFRATAEHQLRGVLAGAEAAESAADALAHHARRAEEVRAELRAAAAGLLREVL
;
A
#
# COMPACT_ATOMS: atom_id res chain seq x y z
N MET A 1 -14.88 3.22 17.44
CA MET A 1 -13.43 3.13 17.10
C MET A 1 -13.24 2.58 15.68
N SER A 2 -13.86 3.19 14.65
CA SER A 2 -13.99 2.53 13.33
C SER A 2 -13.62 3.43 12.14
N SER A 3 -13.13 4.65 12.37
CA SER A 3 -12.83 5.60 11.29
C SER A 3 -11.33 5.68 10.95
N THR A 4 -10.44 5.37 11.90
CA THR A 4 -9.00 5.63 11.75
C THR A 4 -8.27 4.49 11.03
N ASP A 5 -8.52 3.22 11.38
CA ASP A 5 -7.86 2.07 10.72
C ASP A 5 -8.31 1.91 9.27
N THR A 6 -9.61 2.09 8.99
CA THR A 6 -10.17 2.13 7.63
C THR A 6 -9.71 3.36 6.82
N SER A 7 -9.07 4.33 7.48
CA SER A 7 -8.45 5.46 6.79
C SER A 7 -7.02 5.15 6.37
N LEU A 8 -6.29 4.31 7.10
CA LEU A 8 -4.87 4.04 6.85
C LEU A 8 -4.68 3.05 5.70
N ASP A 9 -5.45 1.96 5.66
CA ASP A 9 -5.41 1.01 4.53
C ASP A 9 -5.83 1.71 3.23
N ARG A 10 -6.89 2.53 3.28
CA ARG A 10 -7.38 3.31 2.14
C ARG A 10 -6.35 4.32 1.67
N ARG A 11 -5.68 5.03 2.60
CA ARG A 11 -4.59 5.95 2.27
C ARG A 11 -3.42 5.22 1.64
N ALA A 12 -3.02 4.06 2.16
CA ALA A 12 -1.94 3.27 1.60
C ALA A 12 -2.26 2.79 0.16
N ARG A 13 -3.48 2.30 -0.09
CA ARG A 13 -3.95 1.97 -1.45
C ARG A 13 -3.96 3.19 -2.38
N GLN A 14 -4.41 4.35 -1.90
CA GLN A 14 -4.37 5.60 -2.67
C GLN A 14 -2.93 6.01 -3.02
N VAL A 15 -1.98 5.83 -2.10
CA VAL A 15 -0.56 6.09 -2.36
C VAL A 15 -0.03 5.12 -3.42
N ALA A 16 -0.30 3.82 -3.29
CA ALA A 16 0.09 2.82 -4.29
C ALA A 16 -0.43 3.18 -5.69
N GLU A 17 -1.71 3.55 -5.79
CA GLU A 17 -2.32 3.94 -7.06
C GLU A 17 -1.69 5.22 -7.64
N ARG A 18 -1.45 6.23 -6.81
CA ARG A 18 -0.77 7.46 -7.25
C ARG A 18 0.64 7.18 -7.76
N LEU A 19 1.37 6.26 -7.13
CA LEU A 19 2.71 5.85 -7.56
C LEU A 19 2.65 5.10 -8.90
N ARG A 20 1.67 4.20 -9.11
CA ARG A 20 1.44 3.53 -10.41
C ARG A 20 1.13 4.53 -11.53
N LEU A 21 0.27 5.50 -11.26
CA LEU A 21 -0.05 6.58 -12.21
C LEU A 21 1.16 7.46 -12.51
N ALA A 22 2.01 7.73 -11.51
CA ALA A 22 3.26 8.46 -11.71
C ALA A 22 4.24 7.65 -12.57
N HIS A 23 4.43 6.36 -12.25
CA HIS A 23 5.23 5.42 -13.02
C HIS A 23 4.78 5.37 -14.49
N GLY A 24 3.49 5.21 -14.75
CA GLY A 24 2.96 5.16 -16.12
C GLY A 24 3.17 6.47 -16.90
N ARG A 25 3.07 7.63 -16.24
CA ARG A 25 3.38 8.93 -16.85
C ARG A 25 4.86 9.08 -17.19
N LEU A 26 5.74 8.71 -16.26
CA LEU A 26 7.19 8.75 -16.45
C LEU A 26 7.63 7.81 -17.57
N LEU A 27 7.11 6.57 -17.59
CA LEU A 27 7.43 5.58 -18.61
C LEU A 27 7.06 6.07 -20.01
N ARG A 28 5.84 6.62 -20.18
CA ARG A 28 5.42 7.21 -21.46
C ARG A 28 6.32 8.38 -21.88
N GLY A 29 6.73 9.21 -20.93
CA GLY A 29 7.66 10.31 -21.17
C GLY A 29 9.01 9.83 -21.71
N LEU A 30 9.57 8.76 -21.12
CA LEU A 30 10.84 8.18 -21.57
C LEU A 30 10.76 7.50 -22.93
N THR A 31 9.66 6.79 -23.21
CA THR A 31 9.48 6.13 -24.52
C THR A 31 9.38 7.12 -25.68
N GLY A 32 9.04 8.39 -25.42
CA GLY A 32 8.94 9.44 -26.44
C GLY A 32 10.24 10.17 -26.76
N LEU A 33 11.35 9.86 -26.09
CA LEU A 33 12.62 10.55 -26.26
C LEU A 33 13.52 9.85 -27.30
N ALA A 34 14.23 10.63 -28.11
CA ALA A 34 15.29 10.13 -28.99
C ALA A 34 16.59 9.95 -28.18
N TRP A 35 17.15 8.74 -28.21
CA TRP A 35 18.26 8.30 -27.36
C TRP A 35 19.62 8.30 -28.07
N GLU A 36 19.86 9.26 -28.96
CA GLU A 36 20.98 9.20 -29.91
C GLU A 36 22.32 9.70 -29.33
N SER A 37 22.32 10.36 -28.18
CA SER A 37 23.53 10.90 -27.55
C SER A 37 24.00 10.07 -26.35
N SER A 38 25.31 10.10 -26.07
CA SER A 38 25.88 9.47 -24.87
C SER A 38 25.30 10.03 -23.57
N ALA A 39 24.96 11.33 -23.54
CA ALA A 39 24.25 11.95 -22.42
C ALA A 39 22.83 11.37 -22.24
N ALA A 40 22.14 11.06 -23.35
CA ALA A 40 20.83 10.44 -23.33
C ALA A 40 20.89 9.01 -22.77
N VAL A 41 21.94 8.23 -23.07
CA VAL A 41 22.14 6.89 -22.50
C VAL A 41 22.28 6.92 -20.97
N VAL A 42 23.08 7.84 -20.43
CA VAL A 42 23.25 7.99 -18.97
C VAL A 42 21.92 8.40 -18.31
N PHE A 43 21.24 9.39 -18.89
CA PHE A 43 19.93 9.83 -18.40
C PHE A 43 18.92 8.67 -18.41
N ARG A 44 18.88 7.85 -19.47
CA ARG A 44 18.00 6.69 -19.58
C ARG A 44 18.24 5.71 -18.43
N ALA A 45 19.50 5.37 -18.14
CA ALA A 45 19.83 4.46 -17.06
C ALA A 45 19.36 5.00 -15.69
N THR A 46 19.55 6.29 -15.43
CA THR A 46 19.04 6.94 -14.22
C THR A 46 17.51 6.90 -14.18
N ALA A 47 16.85 7.20 -15.29
CA ALA A 47 15.39 7.24 -15.36
C ALA A 47 14.76 5.84 -15.18
N GLU A 48 15.34 4.80 -15.76
CA GLU A 48 14.94 3.40 -15.54
C GLU A 48 15.14 2.97 -14.08
N HIS A 49 16.22 3.41 -13.43
CA HIS A 49 16.43 3.18 -12.01
C HIS A 49 15.34 3.86 -11.15
N GLN A 50 15.02 5.12 -11.43
CA GLN A 50 13.96 5.84 -10.73
C GLN A 50 12.58 5.21 -10.96
N LEU A 51 12.27 4.77 -12.19
CA LEU A 51 11.03 4.06 -12.50
C LEU A 51 10.88 2.79 -11.65
N ARG A 52 11.92 1.97 -11.56
CA ARG A 52 11.93 0.78 -10.69
C ARG A 52 11.68 1.16 -9.23
N GLY A 53 12.28 2.26 -8.75
CA GLY A 53 12.04 2.76 -7.40
C GLY A 53 10.58 3.18 -7.15
N VAL A 54 9.95 3.87 -8.09
CA VAL A 54 8.53 4.25 -7.98
C VAL A 54 7.62 3.03 -7.95
N LEU A 55 7.90 2.03 -8.79
CA LEU A 55 7.13 0.79 -8.82
C LEU A 55 7.27 0.00 -7.52
N ALA A 56 8.51 -0.16 -7.02
CA ALA A 56 8.78 -0.80 -5.74
C ALA A 56 8.08 -0.08 -4.57
N GLY A 57 8.04 1.26 -4.61
CA GLY A 57 7.28 2.04 -3.63
C GLY A 57 5.78 1.78 -3.69
N ALA A 58 5.22 1.59 -4.89
CA ALA A 58 3.80 1.25 -5.05
C ALA A 58 3.49 -0.14 -4.47
N GLU A 59 4.34 -1.13 -4.73
CA GLU A 59 4.24 -2.49 -4.19
C GLU A 59 4.35 -2.49 -2.66
N ALA A 60 5.29 -1.74 -2.09
CA ALA A 60 5.44 -1.60 -0.65
C ALA A 60 4.19 -0.97 0.00
N ALA A 61 3.62 0.06 -0.63
CA ALA A 61 2.40 0.70 -0.14
C ALA A 61 1.18 -0.24 -0.19
N GLU A 62 1.08 -1.09 -1.22
CA GLU A 62 0.02 -2.10 -1.32
C GLU A 62 0.17 -3.20 -0.26
N SER A 63 1.39 -3.72 -0.09
CA SER A 63 1.71 -4.70 0.97
C SER A 63 1.36 -4.16 2.36
N ALA A 64 1.69 -2.89 2.63
CA ALA A 64 1.30 -2.23 3.88
C ALA A 64 -0.22 -2.13 4.06
N ALA A 65 -0.96 -1.84 2.98
CA ALA A 65 -2.43 -1.80 3.03
C ALA A 65 -3.04 -3.18 3.33
N ASP A 66 -2.50 -4.25 2.74
CA ASP A 66 -2.95 -5.62 2.98
C ASP A 66 -2.65 -6.08 4.41
N ALA A 67 -1.46 -5.74 4.94
CA ALA A 67 -1.11 -6.00 6.33
C ALA A 67 -2.07 -5.28 7.30
N LEU A 68 -2.35 -3.99 7.06
CA LEU A 68 -3.32 -3.23 7.86
C LEU A 68 -4.71 -3.87 7.83
N ALA A 69 -5.19 -4.27 6.66
CA ALA A 69 -6.49 -4.94 6.52
C ALA A 69 -6.53 -6.29 7.25
N HIS A 70 -5.45 -7.07 7.19
CA HIS A 70 -5.32 -8.33 7.92
C HIS A 70 -5.38 -8.12 9.44
N HIS A 71 -4.59 -7.19 9.97
CA HIS A 71 -4.57 -6.90 11.40
C HIS A 71 -5.89 -6.32 11.91
N ALA A 72 -6.57 -5.48 11.12
CA ALA A 72 -7.89 -4.97 11.47
C ALA A 72 -8.92 -6.09 11.62
N ARG A 73 -8.94 -7.06 10.69
CA ARG A 73 -9.82 -8.25 10.81
C ARG A 73 -9.51 -9.07 12.05
N ARG A 74 -8.23 -9.36 12.31
CA ARG A 74 -7.82 -10.13 13.48
C ARG A 74 -8.20 -9.43 14.79
N ALA A 75 -8.10 -8.10 14.85
CA ALA A 75 -8.52 -7.34 16.02
C ALA A 75 -10.03 -7.46 16.29
N GLU A 76 -10.88 -7.47 15.25
CA GLU A 76 -12.32 -7.66 15.41
C GLU A 76 -12.69 -9.08 15.83
N GLU A 77 -12.01 -10.10 15.30
CA GLU A 77 -12.17 -11.49 15.77
C GLU A 77 -11.85 -11.63 17.25
N VAL A 78 -10.70 -11.11 17.69
CA VAL A 78 -10.31 -11.13 19.11
C VAL A 78 -11.31 -10.35 19.97
N ARG A 79 -11.83 -9.21 19.50
CA ARG A 79 -12.88 -8.48 20.22
C ARG A 79 -14.16 -9.29 20.35
N ALA A 80 -14.56 -10.03 19.31
CA ALA A 80 -15.73 -10.90 19.35
C ALA A 80 -15.53 -12.08 20.32
N GLU A 81 -14.36 -12.72 20.29
CA GLU A 81 -13.97 -13.78 21.24
C GLU A 81 -14.02 -13.29 22.69
N LEU A 82 -13.45 -12.11 22.97
CA LEU A 82 -13.47 -11.50 24.31
C LEU A 82 -14.89 -11.17 24.79
N ARG A 83 -15.76 -10.66 23.91
CA ARG A 83 -17.17 -10.40 24.25
C ARG A 83 -17.92 -11.69 24.56
N ALA A 84 -17.69 -12.74 23.78
CA ALA A 84 -18.31 -14.05 24.02
C ALA A 84 -17.84 -14.66 25.34
N ALA A 85 -16.55 -14.61 25.63
CA ALA A 85 -15.98 -15.06 26.90
C ALA A 85 -16.55 -14.29 28.09
N ALA A 86 -16.61 -12.96 28.02
CA ALA A 86 -17.18 -12.13 29.07
C ALA A 86 -18.67 -12.44 29.31
N ALA A 87 -19.45 -12.66 28.24
CA ALA A 87 -20.86 -13.04 28.35
C ALA A 87 -21.05 -14.43 28.98
N GLY A 88 -20.14 -15.38 28.70
CA GLY A 88 -20.10 -16.69 29.35
C GLY A 88 -19.87 -16.57 30.85
N LEU A 89 -18.83 -15.83 31.25
CA LEU A 89 -18.50 -15.59 32.66
C LEU A 89 -19.63 -14.90 33.42
N LEU A 90 -20.28 -13.89 32.82
CA LEU A 90 -21.42 -13.21 33.43
C LEU A 90 -22.62 -14.15 33.66
N ARG A 91 -22.82 -15.15 32.80
CA ARG A 91 -23.88 -16.15 32.96
C ARG A 91 -23.58 -17.17 34.04
N GLU A 92 -22.31 -17.45 34.31
CA GLU A 92 -21.91 -18.38 35.38
C GLU A 92 -22.03 -17.75 36.78
N VAL A 93 -21.99 -16.41 36.86
CA VAL A 93 -22.04 -15.66 38.12
C VAL A 93 -23.48 -15.27 38.53
N LEU A 94 -24.42 -15.23 37.57
CA LEU A 94 -25.83 -14.88 37.79
C LEU A 94 -26.71 -16.13 37.91
#